data_AF-A0A662KQU2-F1
#
_entry.id   AF-A0A662KQU2-F1
#
_cell.length_a   1.000
_cell.length_b   1.000
_cell.length_c   1.000
_cell.angle_alpha   90.00
_cell.angle_beta   90.00
_cell.angle_gamma   90.00
#
_symmetry.space_group_name_H-M   'P 1'
#
loop_
_entity.id
_entity.type
_entity.pdbx_description
1 polymer ?
#
loop_
_entity_poly.entity_id
_entity_poly.type
_entity_poly.pdbx_seq_one_letter_code
_entity_poly.pdbx_strand_id
1 'polypeptide(L)'
;MLFEKNADKYLSHFERYFPQVKKILIDERNEFMASRLRMYLDKYDLIVAIVGEGHILGLENILQEYASLLTIHLTDIREGKWRELLQTNPI
;
A
#
# COMPACT_ATOMS: atom_id res chain seq x y z
N MET A 1 -13.77 12.98 8.98
CA MET A 1 -12.44 12.44 8.63
C MET A 1 -12.46 12.10 7.14
N LEU A 2 -11.39 12.38 6.41
CA LEU A 2 -11.27 11.92 5.01
C LEU A 2 -10.59 10.55 5.01
N PHE A 3 -11.10 9.63 4.19
CA PHE A 3 -10.56 8.26 4.07
C PHE A 3 -9.08 8.29 3.66
N GLU A 4 -8.71 9.14 2.71
CA GLU A 4 -7.35 9.28 2.17
C GLU A 4 -6.26 9.61 3.21
N LYS A 5 -6.63 10.10 4.40
CA LYS A 5 -5.67 10.42 5.48
C LYS A 5 -5.73 9.45 6.66
N ASN A 6 -6.69 8.52 6.66
CA ASN A 6 -7.00 7.69 7.83
C ASN A 6 -7.48 6.29 7.42
N ALA A 7 -7.09 5.78 6.24
CA ALA A 7 -7.59 4.53 5.68
C ALA A 7 -7.47 3.38 6.69
N ASP A 8 -6.34 3.29 7.40
CA ASP A 8 -6.09 2.25 8.40
C ASP A 8 -7.07 2.28 9.56
N LYS A 9 -7.45 3.47 10.03
CA LYS A 9 -8.46 3.63 11.09
C LYS A 9 -9.84 3.22 10.60
N TYR A 10 -10.18 3.58 9.36
CA TYR A 10 -11.44 3.15 8.75
C TYR A 10 -11.50 1.63 8.59
N LEU A 11 -10.41 1.01 8.10
CA LEU A 11 -10.32 -0.43 7.92
C LEU A 11 -10.32 -1.17 9.26
N SER A 12 -9.63 -0.65 10.28
CA SER A 12 -9.66 -1.21 11.64
C SER A 12 -11.05 -1.15 12.26
N HIS A 13 -11.76 -0.04 12.05
CA HIS A 13 -13.15 0.10 12.50
C HIS A 13 -14.06 -0.87 11.73
N PHE A 14 -13.90 -0.97 10.41
CA PHE A 14 -14.64 -1.90 9.57
C PHE A 14 -14.44 -3.36 9.98
N GLU A 15 -13.19 -3.76 10.26
CA GLU A 15 -12.84 -5.10 10.75
C GLU A 15 -13.54 -5.44 12.07
N ARG A 16 -13.68 -4.47 12.98
CA ARG A 16 -14.39 -4.69 14.27
C ARG A 16 -15.83 -5.16 14.09
N TYR A 17 -16.54 -4.66 13.06
CA TYR A 17 -17.95 -5.01 12.83
C TYR A 17 -18.12 -6.12 11.79
N PHE A 18 -17.23 -6.19 10.79
CA PHE A 18 -17.36 -7.09 9.65
C PHE A 18 -16.03 -7.79 9.33
N PRO A 19 -15.46 -8.58 10.26
CA PRO A 19 -14.11 -9.14 10.11
C PRO A 19 -13.99 -10.04 8.88
N GLN A 20 -14.99 -10.89 8.62
CA GLN A 20 -14.98 -11.77 7.44
C GLN A 20 -15.08 -10.99 6.12
N VAL A 21 -15.80 -9.87 6.12
CA VAL A 21 -15.93 -9.03 4.92
C VAL A 21 -14.61 -8.29 4.67
N LYS A 22 -13.97 -7.75 5.71
CA LYS A 22 -12.64 -7.14 5.59
C LYS A 22 -11.61 -8.15 5.07
N LYS A 23 -11.62 -9.38 5.59
CA LYS A 23 -10.75 -10.45 5.13
C LYS A 23 -10.88 -10.67 3.62
N ILE A 24 -12.09 -10.90 3.13
CA ILE A 24 -12.34 -11.21 1.71
C ILE A 24 -12.07 -9.99 0.82
N LEU A 25 -12.55 -8.81 1.21
CA LEU A 25 -12.51 -7.63 0.35
C LEU A 25 -11.18 -6.87 0.39
N ILE A 26 -10.35 -7.08 1.40
CA ILE A 26 -9.11 -6.33 1.60
C ILE A 26 -7.92 -7.28 1.75
N ASP A 27 -7.92 -8.17 2.75
CA ASP A 27 -6.73 -8.94 3.10
C ASP A 27 -6.35 -9.95 2.00
N GLU A 28 -7.30 -10.74 1.52
CA GLU A 28 -7.05 -11.71 0.44
C GLU A 28 -6.62 -11.01 -0.86
N ARG A 29 -7.11 -9.78 -1.09
CA ARG A 29 -6.67 -8.97 -2.24
C ARG A 29 -5.25 -8.43 -2.03
N ASN A 30 -4.88 -8.05 -0.81
CA ASN A 30 -3.50 -7.66 -0.47
C ASN A 30 -2.54 -8.81 -0.71
N GLU A 31 -2.87 -10.02 -0.24
CA GLU A 31 -2.07 -11.23 -0.46
C GLU A 31 -1.91 -11.52 -1.96
N PHE A 32 -3.00 -11.46 -2.73
CA PHE A 32 -2.94 -11.66 -4.17
C PHE A 32 -2.05 -10.61 -4.86
N MET A 33 -2.24 -9.32 -4.58
CA MET A 33 -1.43 -8.24 -5.18
C MET A 33 0.05 -8.37 -4.80
N ALA A 34 0.35 -8.61 -3.52
CA ALA A 34 1.72 -8.81 -3.06
C ALA A 34 2.37 -10.02 -3.73
N SER A 35 1.64 -11.13 -3.91
CA SER A 35 2.15 -12.30 -4.64
C SER A 35 2.56 -11.95 -6.08
N ARG A 36 1.78 -11.12 -6.77
CA ARG A 36 2.10 -10.67 -8.14
C ARG A 36 3.32 -9.76 -8.17
N LEU A 37 3.43 -8.84 -7.23
CA LEU A 37 4.59 -7.95 -7.13
C LEU A 37 5.87 -8.74 -6.83
N ARG A 38 5.80 -9.74 -5.94
CA ARG A 38 6.94 -10.64 -5.67
C ARG A 38 7.40 -11.41 -6.90
N MET A 39 6.47 -11.89 -7.73
CA MET A 39 6.83 -12.56 -9.00
C MET A 39 7.58 -11.64 -9.98
N TYR A 40 7.40 -10.32 -9.87
CA TYR A 40 8.09 -9.35 -10.71
C TYR A 40 9.45 -8.93 -10.16
N LEU A 41 9.68 -9.05 -8.85
CA LEU A 41 10.99 -8.76 -8.23
C LEU A 41 12.10 -9.67 -8.78
N ASP A 42 11.77 -10.89 -9.22
CA ASP A 42 12.73 -11.79 -9.86
C ASP A 42 13.18 -11.32 -11.26
N LYS A 43 12.49 -10.32 -11.84
CA LYS A 43 12.68 -9.88 -13.24
C LYS A 43 13.07 -8.42 -13.39
N TYR A 44 12.73 -7.59 -12.41
CA TYR A 44 12.90 -6.14 -12.49
C TYR A 44 13.47 -5.62 -11.18
N ASP A 45 14.51 -4.78 -11.29
CA ASP A 45 15.14 -4.14 -10.13
C ASP A 45 14.24 -3.05 -9.50
N LEU A 46 13.34 -2.47 -10.31
CA LEU A 46 12.44 -1.40 -9.90
C LEU A 46 11.01 -1.67 -10.37
N ILE A 47 10.06 -1.57 -9.43
CA ILE A 47 8.63 -1.71 -9.70
C ILE A 47 7.90 -0.48 -9.16
N VAL A 48 7.09 0.15 -10.01
CA VAL A 48 6.15 1.20 -9.60
C VAL A 48 4.74 0.62 -9.62
N ALA A 49 4.13 0.47 -8.45
CA ALA A 49 2.78 -0.04 -8.30
C ALA A 49 1.80 1.09 -7.92
N ILE A 50 0.67 1.19 -8.63
CA ILE A 50 -0.42 2.12 -8.31
C ILE A 50 -1.56 1.30 -7.72
N VAL A 51 -1.89 1.58 -6.46
CA VAL A 51 -2.91 0.84 -5.70
C VAL A 51 -3.86 1.80 -5.00
N GLY A 52 -5.00 1.28 -4.52
CA GLY A 52 -5.90 2.07 -3.68
C GLY A 52 -5.34 2.25 -2.27
N GLU A 53 -5.61 3.41 -1.66
CA GLU A 53 -5.14 3.80 -0.32
C GLU A 53 -5.35 2.71 0.75
N GLY A 54 -6.50 2.03 0.72
CA GLY A 54 -6.82 0.97 1.67
C GLY A 54 -5.97 -0.30 1.56
N HIS A 55 -5.11 -0.41 0.55
CA HIS A 55 -4.21 -1.54 0.38
C HIS A 55 -2.78 -1.24 0.84
N ILE A 56 -2.43 0.03 1.06
CA ILE A 56 -1.04 0.46 1.31
C ILE A 56 -0.47 -0.26 2.54
N LEU A 57 -1.08 -0.11 3.71
CA LEU A 57 -0.58 -0.75 4.94
C LEU A 57 -0.47 -2.27 4.82
N GLY A 58 -1.45 -2.92 4.18
CA GLY A 58 -1.42 -4.37 4.00
C GLY A 58 -0.30 -4.83 3.06
N LEU A 59 -0.05 -4.07 1.99
CA LEU A 59 1.03 -4.34 1.05
C LEU A 59 2.40 -4.04 1.66
N GLU A 60 2.56 -2.93 2.39
CA GLU A 60 3.80 -2.61 3.12
C GLU A 60 4.15 -3.71 4.10
N ASN A 61 3.18 -4.16 4.89
CA ASN A 61 3.39 -5.23 5.87
C ASN A 61 3.90 -6.53 5.24
N ILE A 62 3.41 -6.88 4.04
CA ILE A 62 3.81 -8.09 3.33
C ILE A 62 5.12 -7.89 2.56
N LEU A 63 5.28 -6.77 1.85
CA LEU A 63 6.37 -6.58 0.88
C LEU A 63 7.67 -6.09 1.51
N GLN A 64 7.63 -5.49 2.70
CA GLN A 64 8.83 -5.02 3.41
C GLN A 64 9.86 -6.13 3.68
N GLU A 65 9.42 -7.39 3.69
CA GLU A 65 10.31 -8.55 3.84
C GLU A 65 11.09 -8.89 2.56
N TYR A 66 10.68 -8.35 1.42
CA TYR A 66 11.19 -8.75 0.09
C TYR A 66 11.88 -7.61 -0.67
N ALA A 67 11.51 -6.36 -0.41
CA ALA A 67 12.08 -5.20 -1.11
C ALA A 67 12.04 -3.94 -0.25
N SER A 68 12.94 -3.01 -0.54
CA SER A 68 12.83 -1.63 -0.04
C SER A 68 11.61 -0.95 -0.65
N LEU A 69 10.77 -0.34 0.19
CA LEU A 69 9.52 0.29 -0.24
C LEU A 69 9.62 1.81 -0.11
N LEU A 70 9.20 2.51 -1.16
CA LEU A 70 8.89 3.94 -1.10
C LEU A 70 7.39 4.12 -1.38
N THR A 71 6.66 4.50 -0.35
CA THR A 71 5.23 4.80 -0.44
C THR A 71 5.02 6.29 -0.68
N ILE A 72 4.21 6.60 -1.68
CA ILE A 72 3.79 7.97 -2.00
C ILE A 72 2.27 7.97 -2.01
N HIS A 73 1.64 8.68 -1.06
CA HIS A 73 0.19 8.77 -1.00
C HIS A 73 -0.34 9.72 -2.07
N LEU A 74 -1.60 9.54 -2.48
CA LEU A 74 -2.23 10.45 -3.44
C LEU A 74 -2.25 11.90 -2.90
N THR A 75 -2.36 12.08 -1.58
CA THR A 75 -2.25 13.39 -0.93
C THR A 75 -0.88 14.03 -1.14
N ASP A 76 0.21 13.26 -1.12
CA ASP A 76 1.56 13.78 -1.36
C ASP A 76 1.73 14.25 -2.79
N ILE A 77 1.07 13.58 -3.74
CA ILE A 77 1.03 14.00 -5.14
C ILE A 77 0.26 15.31 -5.28
N ARG A 78 -0.95 15.38 -4.72
CA ARG A 78 -1.82 16.57 -4.79
C ARG A 78 -1.20 17.80 -4.11
N GLU A 79 -0.44 17.58 -3.04
CA GLU A 79 0.24 18.64 -2.27
C GLU A 79 1.67 18.93 -2.81
N GLY A 80 2.15 18.20 -3.82
CA GLY A 80 3.46 18.41 -4.45
C GLY A 80 4.67 17.87 -3.67
N LYS A 81 4.45 17.22 -2.51
CA LYS A 81 5.47 16.71 -1.58
C LYS A 81 6.24 15.49 -2.10
N TRP A 82 5.66 14.75 -3.04
CA TRP A 82 6.27 13.56 -3.63
C TRP A 82 7.66 13.80 -4.23
N ARG A 83 7.95 15.03 -4.70
CA ARG A 83 9.27 15.39 -5.25
C ARG A 83 10.36 15.33 -4.19
N GLU A 84 10.07 15.80 -2.98
CA GLU A 84 10.99 15.77 -1.84
C GLU A 84 11.19 14.33 -1.35
N LEU A 85 10.12 13.53 -1.34
CA LEU A 85 10.16 12.11 -0.97
C LEU A 85 11.09 11.31 -1.89
N LEU A 86 11.04 11.55 -3.21
CA LEU A 86 11.94 10.89 -4.17
C LEU A 86 13.40 11.36 -4.07
N GLN A 87 13.65 12.61 -3.69
CA GLN A 87 15.01 13.13 -3.54
C GLN A 87 15.70 12.56 -2.29
N THR A 88 14.92 12.34 -1.23
CA THR A 88 15.42 11.82 0.05
C THR A 88 15.49 10.30 0.10
N ASN A 89 14.79 9.61 -0.81
CA ASN A 89 14.81 8.15 -0.95
C ASN A 89 15.11 7.79 -2.42
N PRO A 90 16.39 7.82 -2.85
CA PRO A 90 16.75 7.41 -4.19
C PRO A 90 16.42 5.92 -4.38
N ILE A 91 15.66 5.62 -5.43
CA ILE A 91 15.22 4.27 -5.83
C ILE A 91 16.15 3.72 -6.91
#